data_AF-A0A2E8D6V4-F1
#
_entry.id   AF-A0A2E8D6V4-F1
#
_cell.length_a   1.000
_cell.length_b   1.000
_cell.length_c   1.000
_cell.angle_alpha   90.00
_cell.angle_beta   90.00
_cell.angle_gamma   90.00
#
_symmetry.space_group_name_H-M   'P 1'
#
loop_
_entity.id
_entity.type
_entity.pdbx_description
1 polymer ?
#
loop_
_entity_poly.entity_id
_entity_poly.type
_entity_poly.pdbx_seq_one_letter_code
_entity_poly.pdbx_strand_id
1 'polypeptide(L)'
;MKSLISPLCLFLAILMLIFGFALASVEAPEEGIELHRARVAGDEEYEAVLEAQLQQRRFARTGLLVCLFGGSAAMTVAAFVTMRSGVR
;
A
#
# COMPACT_ATOMS: atom_id res chain seq x y z
N MET A 1 2.01 -19.52 25.73
CA MET A 1 1.29 -18.80 24.66
C MET A 1 1.91 -17.44 24.28
N LYS A 2 2.48 -16.63 25.20
CA LYS A 2 3.17 -15.36 24.86
C LYS A 2 4.41 -15.52 23.96
N SER A 3 5.10 -16.67 24.03
CA SER A 3 6.31 -16.95 23.23
C SER A 3 6.07 -17.02 21.71
N LEU A 4 4.85 -17.38 21.27
CA LEU A 4 4.52 -17.53 19.86
C LEU A 4 4.02 -16.24 19.19
N ILE A 5 3.66 -15.22 19.96
CA ILE A 5 3.13 -13.94 19.41
C ILE A 5 4.24 -13.18 18.68
N SER A 6 5.46 -13.19 19.23
CA SER A 6 6.60 -12.47 18.66
C SER A 6 7.04 -12.98 17.28
N PRO A 7 7.25 -14.29 17.05
CA PRO A 7 7.62 -14.79 15.72
C PRO A 7 6.50 -14.61 14.69
N LEU A 8 5.24 -14.72 15.12
CA LEU A 8 4.08 -14.53 14.24
C LEU A 8 3.94 -13.06 13.79
N CYS A 9 4.22 -12.11 14.70
CA CYS A 9 4.24 -10.68 14.40
C CYS A 9 5.33 -10.32 13.35
N LEU A 10 6.53 -10.87 13.51
CA LEU A 10 7.63 -10.69 12.56
C LEU A 10 7.32 -11.30 11.19
N PHE A 11 6.72 -12.49 11.17
CA PHE A 11 6.31 -13.14 9.92
C PHE A 11 5.28 -12.29 9.17
N LEU A 12 4.27 -11.77 9.89
CA LEU A 12 3.27 -10.89 9.30
C LEU A 12 3.87 -9.59 8.76
N ALA A 13 4.81 -8.99 9.49
CA ALA A 13 5.52 -7.79 9.07
C ALA A 13 6.31 -8.01 7.76
N ILE A 14 6.95 -9.17 7.61
CA ILE A 14 7.67 -9.55 6.38
C ILE A 14 6.69 -9.73 5.22
N LEU A 15 5.56 -10.44 5.44
CA LEU A 15 4.54 -10.59 4.40
C LEU A 15 4.01 -9.24 3.93
N MET A 16 3.72 -8.31 4.85
CA MET A 16 3.27 -6.97 4.48
C MET A 16 4.32 -6.21 3.66
N LEU A 17 5.62 -6.38 3.94
CA LEU A 17 6.69 -5.79 3.11
C LEU A 17 6.74 -6.40 1.72
N ILE A 18 6.64 -7.73 1.60
CA ILE A 18 6.64 -8.41 0.29
C ILE A 18 5.44 -7.95 -0.55
N PHE A 19 4.25 -7.93 0.04
CA PHE A 19 3.05 -7.45 -0.65
C PHE A 19 3.11 -5.96 -0.97
N GLY A 20 3.60 -5.13 -0.05
CA GLY A 20 3.81 -3.70 -0.29
C GLY A 20 4.80 -3.45 -1.43
N PHE A 21 5.88 -4.22 -1.49
CA PHE A 21 6.86 -4.12 -2.55
C PHE A 21 6.31 -4.61 -3.89
N ALA A 22 5.61 -5.75 -3.91
CA ALA A 22 4.95 -6.26 -5.12
C ALA A 22 3.91 -5.25 -5.67
N LEU A 23 3.13 -4.65 -4.78
CA LEU A 23 2.12 -3.66 -5.14
C LEU A 23 2.75 -2.32 -5.55
N ALA A 24 3.96 -2.00 -5.07
CA ALA A 24 4.74 -0.87 -5.55
C ALA A 24 5.39 -1.14 -6.91
N SER A 25 5.82 -2.38 -7.19
CA SER A 25 6.50 -2.75 -8.43
C SER A 25 5.57 -2.95 -9.62
N VAL A 26 4.28 -3.22 -9.39
CA VAL A 26 3.30 -3.26 -10.48
C VAL A 26 3.18 -1.86 -11.08
N GLU A 27 3.44 -1.70 -12.37
CA GLU A 27 3.30 -0.42 -13.06
C GLU A 27 1.93 0.19 -12.79
N ALA A 28 1.88 1.50 -12.55
CA ALA A 28 0.60 2.19 -12.53
C ALA A 28 -0.09 1.96 -13.89
N PRO A 29 -1.42 1.75 -13.93
CA PRO A 29 -2.13 1.65 -15.19
C PRO A 29 -1.73 2.83 -16.08
N GLU A 30 -1.61 2.64 -17.40
CA GLU A 30 -1.19 3.70 -18.33
C GLU A 30 -2.26 4.81 -18.43
N GLU A 31 -2.34 5.65 -17.41
CA GLU A 31 -3.37 6.67 -17.27
C GLU A 31 -3.22 7.78 -18.33
N GLY A 32 -2.01 7.95 -18.87
CA GLY A 32 -1.69 9.01 -19.83
C GLY A 32 -2.33 8.81 -21.21
N ILE A 33 -2.51 7.57 -21.67
CA ILE A 33 -2.97 7.29 -23.04
C ILE A 33 -4.49 7.51 -23.15
N GLU A 34 -5.26 7.09 -22.16
CA GLU A 34 -6.72 7.28 -22.15
C GLU A 34 -7.11 8.75 -21.92
N LEU A 35 -6.39 9.47 -21.04
CA LEU A 35 -6.56 10.91 -20.85
C LEU A 35 -6.22 11.72 -22.11
N HIS A 36 -5.13 11.38 -22.81
CA HIS A 36 -4.81 12.02 -24.09
C HIS A 36 -5.88 11.75 -25.14
N ARG A 37 -6.42 10.53 -25.17
CA ARG A 37 -7.47 10.15 -26.11
C ARG A 37 -8.78 10.89 -25.83
N ALA A 38 -9.17 11.03 -24.57
CA ALA A 38 -10.36 11.78 -24.14
C ALA A 38 -10.24 13.28 -24.48
N ARG A 39 -9.08 13.88 -24.16
CA ARG A 39 -8.79 15.29 -24.49
C ARG A 39 -8.81 15.57 -26.00
N VAL A 40 -8.29 14.64 -26.81
CA VAL A 40 -8.33 14.76 -28.29
C VAL A 40 -9.74 14.56 -28.84
N ALA A 41 -10.58 13.75 -28.19
CA ALA A 41 -11.97 13.53 -28.57
C ALA A 41 -12.90 14.72 -28.25
N GLY A 42 -12.46 15.67 -27.41
CA GLY A 42 -13.24 16.85 -27.02
C GLY A 42 -14.43 16.54 -26.12
N ASP A 43 -14.42 15.38 -25.46
CA ASP A 43 -15.47 14.94 -24.53
C ASP A 43 -15.10 15.34 -23.09
N GLU A 44 -15.47 16.58 -22.73
CA GLU A 44 -15.13 17.20 -21.45
C GLU A 44 -15.78 16.48 -20.24
N GLU A 45 -16.99 15.90 -20.41
CA GLU A 45 -17.65 15.14 -19.35
C GLU A 45 -16.93 13.82 -19.08
N TYR A 46 -16.47 13.14 -20.14
CA TYR A 46 -15.70 11.91 -20.01
C TYR A 46 -14.30 12.15 -19.42
N GLU A 47 -13.64 13.26 -19.76
CA GLU A 47 -12.35 13.66 -19.17
C GLU A 47 -12.46 13.83 -17.65
N ALA A 48 -13.49 14.54 -17.17
CA ALA A 48 -13.69 14.77 -15.74
C ALA A 48 -13.95 13.48 -14.94
N VAL A 49 -14.73 12.54 -15.48
CA VAL A 49 -14.97 11.24 -14.85
C VAL A 49 -13.69 10.42 -14.80
N LEU A 50 -12.90 10.44 -15.87
CA LEU A 50 -11.64 9.71 -15.95
C LEU A 50 -10.63 10.27 -14.94
N GLU A 51 -10.45 11.58 -14.87
CA GLU A 51 -9.57 12.23 -13.88
C GLU A 51 -9.95 11.87 -12.44
N ALA A 52 -11.23 11.90 -12.09
CA ALA A 52 -11.71 11.54 -10.77
C ALA A 52 -11.38 10.08 -10.41
N GLN A 53 -11.57 9.14 -11.35
CA GLN A 53 -11.24 7.73 -11.14
C GLN A 53 -9.74 7.50 -10.97
N LEU A 54 -8.91 8.18 -11.75
CA LEU A 54 -7.46 8.06 -11.67
C LEU A 54 -6.94 8.62 -10.35
N GLN A 55 -7.45 9.77 -9.93
CA GLN A 55 -7.10 10.36 -8.65
C GLN A 55 -7.51 9.46 -7.48
N GLN A 56 -8.68 8.82 -7.56
CA GLN A 56 -9.15 7.86 -6.55
C GLN A 56 -8.29 6.59 -6.50
N ARG A 57 -7.89 6.04 -7.65
CA ARG A 57 -7.01 4.86 -7.73
C ARG A 57 -5.61 5.16 -7.20
N ARG A 58 -5.04 6.31 -7.55
CA ARG A 58 -3.75 6.78 -7.01
C ARG A 58 -3.82 6.94 -5.50
N PHE A 59 -4.84 7.62 -4.98
CA PHE A 59 -5.00 7.84 -3.55
C PHE A 59 -5.17 6.53 -2.77
N ALA A 60 -6.01 5.62 -3.29
CA ALA A 60 -6.21 4.30 -2.69
C ALA A 60 -4.90 3.49 -2.67
N ARG A 61 -4.14 3.49 -3.78
CA ARG A 61 -2.86 2.78 -3.87
C ARG A 61 -1.82 3.37 -2.91
N THR A 62 -1.66 4.70 -2.89
CA THR A 62 -0.72 5.36 -1.99
C THR A 62 -1.10 5.12 -0.52
N GLY A 63 -2.38 5.25 -0.17
CA GLY A 63 -2.86 4.95 1.19
C GLY A 63 -2.58 3.50 1.59
N LEU A 64 -2.83 2.55 0.69
CA LEU A 64 -2.59 1.13 0.95
C LEU A 64 -1.10 0.80 1.11
N LEU A 65 -0.22 1.42 0.30
CA LEU A 65 1.23 1.32 0.47
C LEU A 65 1.70 1.89 1.81
N VAL A 66 1.23 3.09 2.19
CA VAL A 66 1.55 3.71 3.48
C VAL A 66 1.08 2.83 4.63
N CYS A 67 -0.11 2.25 4.55
CA CYS A 67 -0.62 1.31 5.54
C CYS A 67 0.20 0.01 5.62
N LEU A 68 0.62 -0.57 4.49
CA LEU A 68 1.44 -1.79 4.46
C LEU A 68 2.82 -1.56 5.07
N PHE A 69 3.54 -0.53 4.62
CA PHE A 69 4.86 -0.20 5.12
C PHE A 69 4.81 0.31 6.57
N GLY A 70 3.88 1.19 6.88
CA GLY A 70 3.68 1.74 8.23
C GLY A 70 3.23 0.66 9.22
N GLY A 71 2.30 -0.21 8.83
CA GLY A 71 1.84 -1.34 9.62
C GLY A 71 2.98 -2.33 9.90
N SER A 72 3.80 -2.65 8.90
CA SER A 72 4.98 -3.51 9.07
C SER A 72 5.99 -2.92 10.07
N ALA A 73 6.29 -1.62 9.96
CA ALA A 73 7.18 -0.95 10.90
C ALA A 73 6.63 -0.98 12.34
N ALA A 74 5.34 -0.68 12.52
CA ALA A 74 4.66 -0.71 13.81
C ALA A 74 4.69 -2.13 14.43
N MET A 75 4.42 -3.17 13.63
CA MET A 75 4.47 -4.56 14.09
C MET A 75 5.88 -4.99 14.49
N THR A 76 6.89 -4.55 13.73
CA THR A 76 8.29 -4.83 14.05
C THR A 76 8.67 -4.20 15.39
N VAL A 77 8.35 -2.92 15.60
CA VAL A 77 8.59 -2.23 16.89
C VAL A 77 7.85 -2.93 18.03
N ALA A 78 6.58 -3.30 17.85
CA ALA A 78 5.81 -4.02 18.84
C ALA A 78 6.42 -5.39 19.19
N ALA A 79 6.94 -6.12 18.20
CA ALA A 79 7.64 -7.38 18.41
C ALA A 79 8.92 -7.20 19.25
N PHE A 80 9.73 -6.18 18.96
CA PHE A 80 10.94 -5.90 19.76
C PHE A 80 10.63 -5.46 21.20
N VAL A 81 9.62 -4.61 21.38
CA VAL A 81 9.19 -4.16 22.72
C VAL A 81 8.69 -5.35 23.54
N THR A 82 7.89 -6.23 22.94
CA THR A 82 7.38 -7.43 23.62
C THR A 82 8.50 -8.42 23.98
N MET A 83 9.47 -8.67 23.09
CA MET A 83 10.65 -9.48 23.43
C MET A 83 11.44 -8.88 24.60
N ARG A 84 11.69 -7.57 24.59
CA ARG A 84 12.41 -6.88 25.68
C ARG A 84 11.67 -6.97 27.02
N SER A 85 10.33 -6.96 27.01
CA SER A 85 9.52 -7.07 28.21
C SER A 85 9.46 -8.48 28.80
N GLY A 86 9.70 -9.52 27.99
CA GLY A 86 9.67 -10.92 28.40
C GLY A 86 11.00 -11.48 28.94
N VAL A 87 12.09 -10.71 28.86
CA VAL A 87 13.45 -11.07 29.33
C VAL A 87 13.76 -10.44 30.71
N ARG A 88 12.74 -10.10 31.51
CA ARG A 88 12.87 -9.70 32.92
C ARG A 88 12.34 -10.79 33.84
#